data_AF-A0A2V6VA42-F1
#
_entry.id   AF-A0A2V6VA42-F1
#
_cell.length_a   1.000
_cell.length_b   1.000
_cell.length_c   1.000
_cell.angle_alpha   90.00
_cell.angle_beta   90.00
_cell.angle_gamma   90.00
#
_symmetry.space_group_name_H-M   'P 1'
#
loop_
_entity.id
_entity.type
_entity.pdbx_description
1 polymer ?
#
loop_
_entity_poly.entity_id
_entity_poly.type
_entity_poly.pdbx_seq_one_letter_code
_entity_poly.pdbx_strand_id
1 'polypeptide(L)'
;MFLAGIALLSILLGTTDAHAQARGQLRDNAGESNFIEALRQDDPAAAERYVTLRDARAKAIAELERAQQRYAAVGPELRAVALPQLRQAQRSYAESTLAVLDFLDARDRRLLSTYQEQTNRINKALEERARTRDDLQRMLRGD
;
A
#
# COMPACT_ATOMS: atom_id res chain seq x y z
N MET A 1 21.53 -42.13 -3.66
CA MET A 1 21.19 -41.93 -5.09
C MET A 1 20.04 -40.94 -5.17
N PHE A 2 20.27 -39.81 -5.87
CA PHE A 2 19.34 -38.76 -6.35
C PHE A 2 18.54 -37.99 -5.28
N LEU A 3 18.97 -36.81 -4.80
CA LEU A 3 18.96 -35.46 -5.42
C LEU A 3 17.61 -35.10 -6.05
N ALA A 4 16.72 -34.49 -5.26
CA ALA A 4 15.50 -33.82 -5.73
C ALA A 4 15.85 -32.38 -6.13
N GLY A 5 15.51 -32.05 -7.37
CA GLY A 5 16.02 -30.92 -8.12
C GLY A 5 15.56 -29.55 -7.62
N ILE A 6 16.53 -28.63 -7.60
CA ILE A 6 16.34 -27.19 -7.55
C ILE A 6 15.75 -26.77 -8.90
N ALA A 7 14.49 -26.33 -8.90
CA ALA A 7 13.93 -25.63 -10.05
C ALA A 7 14.51 -24.20 -10.08
N LEU A 8 15.58 -24.04 -10.86
CA LEU A 8 16.10 -22.73 -11.27
C LEU A 8 15.05 -22.04 -12.14
N LEU A 9 14.46 -20.96 -11.64
CA LEU A 9 13.66 -20.05 -12.46
C LEU A 9 14.62 -19.14 -13.23
N SER A 10 14.89 -19.49 -14.49
CA SER A 10 15.68 -18.70 -15.43
C SER A 10 14.92 -17.43 -15.82
N ILE A 11 15.26 -16.29 -15.21
CA ILE A 11 14.82 -14.97 -15.70
C ILE A 11 15.69 -14.62 -16.90
N LEU A 12 15.14 -14.84 -18.10
CA LEU A 12 15.69 -14.36 -19.36
C LEU A 12 15.65 -12.82 -19.37
N LEU A 13 16.83 -12.20 -19.45
CA LEU A 13 16.99 -10.83 -19.93
C LEU A 13 16.60 -10.80 -21.42
N GLY A 14 15.49 -10.14 -21.73
CA GLY A 14 15.09 -9.76 -23.08
C GLY A 14 14.85 -8.25 -23.14
N THR A 15 15.76 -7.56 -23.83
CA THR A 15 15.62 -6.25 -24.49
C THR A 15 14.48 -5.31 -24.02
N THR A 16 14.88 -4.28 -23.27
CA THR A 16 14.27 -2.94 -23.18
C THR A 16 13.01 -2.68 -24.00
N ASP A 17 11.87 -2.78 -23.34
CA ASP A 17 10.67 -2.07 -23.76
C ASP A 17 10.52 -0.84 -22.86
N ALA A 18 11.42 0.13 -23.06
CA ALA A 18 11.44 1.39 -22.32
C ALA A 18 10.08 2.11 -22.43
N HIS A 19 9.31 1.85 -23.50
CA HIS A 19 7.95 2.34 -23.69
C HIS A 19 6.90 1.58 -22.86
N ALA A 20 7.04 0.28 -22.65
CA ALA A 20 6.16 -0.46 -21.74
C ALA A 20 6.42 -0.09 -20.27
N GLN A 21 7.70 0.12 -19.92
CA GLN A 21 8.09 0.61 -18.60
C GLN A 21 7.66 2.06 -18.38
N ALA A 22 7.79 2.94 -19.38
CA ALA A 22 7.31 4.32 -19.33
C ALA A 22 5.77 4.43 -19.29
N ARG A 23 5.04 3.57 -20.03
CA ARG A 23 3.55 3.51 -19.97
C ARG A 23 3.05 2.94 -18.63
N GLY A 24 3.75 1.96 -18.07
CA GLY A 24 3.49 1.44 -16.72
C GLY A 24 3.70 2.51 -15.66
N GLN A 25 4.86 3.19 -15.69
CA GLN A 25 5.16 4.30 -14.78
C GLN A 25 4.16 5.47 -14.92
N LEU A 26 3.75 5.84 -16.13
CA LEU A 26 2.75 6.90 -16.34
C LEU A 26 1.37 6.53 -15.79
N ARG A 27 0.94 5.26 -15.93
CA ARG A 27 -0.33 4.77 -15.39
C ARG A 27 -0.28 4.66 -13.86
N ASP A 28 0.82 4.19 -13.31
CA ASP A 28 1.04 4.09 -11.86
C ASP A 28 1.11 5.50 -11.23
N ASN A 29 1.75 6.46 -11.91
CA ASN A 29 1.79 7.86 -11.48
C ASN A 29 0.42 8.55 -11.54
N ALA A 30 -0.41 8.23 -12.55
CA ALA A 30 -1.78 8.76 -12.63
C ALA A 30 -2.66 8.21 -11.50
N GLY A 31 -2.55 6.91 -11.20
CA GLY A 31 -3.23 6.28 -10.07
C GLY A 31 -2.81 6.89 -8.72
N GLU A 32 -1.52 7.08 -8.53
CA GLU A 32 -0.99 7.70 -7.30
C GLU A 32 -1.40 9.17 -7.17
N SER A 33 -1.35 9.96 -8.24
CA SER A 33 -1.78 11.36 -8.20
C SER A 33 -3.25 11.49 -7.81
N ASN A 34 -4.11 10.63 -8.36
CA ASN A 34 -5.54 10.61 -8.00
C ASN A 34 -5.74 10.21 -6.53
N PHE A 35 -4.95 9.25 -6.03
CA PHE A 35 -4.99 8.86 -4.63
C PHE A 35 -4.58 9.99 -3.69
N ILE A 36 -3.49 10.69 -3.99
CA ILE A 36 -3.01 11.84 -3.20
C ILE A 36 -4.06 12.96 -3.21
N GLU A 37 -4.68 13.22 -4.37
CA GLU A 37 -5.73 14.25 -4.48
C GLU A 37 -6.97 13.86 -3.67
N ALA A 38 -7.42 12.61 -3.74
CA ALA A 38 -8.51 12.13 -2.91
C ALA A 38 -8.19 12.21 -1.41
N LEU A 39 -6.96 11.88 -1.01
CA LEU A 39 -6.49 12.07 0.36
C LEU A 39 -6.51 13.55 0.75
N ARG A 40 -6.06 14.45 -0.12
CA ARG A 40 -6.01 15.88 0.16
C ARG A 40 -7.39 16.49 0.38
N GLN A 41 -8.39 15.99 -0.35
CA GLN A 41 -9.78 16.42 -0.21
C GLN A 41 -10.40 15.96 1.12
N ASP A 42 -9.99 14.80 1.64
CA ASP A 42 -10.50 14.24 2.91
C ASP A 42 -9.71 14.73 4.13
N ASP A 43 -8.38 14.65 4.07
CA ASP A 43 -7.44 15.01 5.15
C ASP A 43 -6.10 15.51 4.53
N PRO A 44 -5.92 16.84 4.38
CA PRO A 44 -4.70 17.42 3.82
C PRO A 44 -3.41 17.00 4.55
N ALA A 45 -3.48 16.84 5.88
CA ALA A 45 -2.32 16.42 6.66
C ALA A 45 -1.97 14.95 6.41
N ALA A 46 -2.97 14.10 6.19
CA ALA A 46 -2.74 12.71 5.78
C ALA A 46 -2.10 12.62 4.39
N ALA A 47 -2.51 13.48 3.46
CA ALA A 47 -1.90 13.55 2.13
C ALA A 47 -0.41 13.92 2.19
N GLU A 48 -0.05 14.95 2.97
CA GLU A 48 1.35 15.36 3.18
C GLU A 48 2.19 14.26 3.85
N ARG A 49 1.62 13.58 4.85
CA ARG A 49 2.27 12.43 5.50
C ARG A 49 2.51 11.30 4.51
N TYR A 50 1.53 10.94 3.68
CA TYR A 50 1.69 9.90 2.67
C TYR A 50 2.81 10.23 1.70
N VAL A 51 2.86 11.46 1.17
CA VAL A 51 3.93 11.91 0.26
C VAL A 51 5.30 11.76 0.93
N THR A 52 5.43 12.19 2.18
CA THR A 52 6.68 12.08 2.94
C THR A 52 7.13 10.63 3.09
N LEU A 53 6.21 9.73 3.44
CA LEU A 53 6.49 8.29 3.60
C LEU A 53 6.86 7.63 2.26
N ARG A 54 6.14 7.97 1.18
CA ARG A 54 6.44 7.50 -0.17
C ARG A 54 7.84 7.93 -0.60
N ASP A 55 8.19 9.20 -0.40
CA ASP A 55 9.49 9.74 -0.80
C ASP A 55 10.63 9.10 0.01
N ALA A 56 10.42 8.87 1.30
CA ALA A 56 11.35 8.14 2.15
C ALA A 56 11.57 6.70 1.64
N ARG A 57 10.49 6.01 1.23
CA ARG A 57 10.57 4.67 0.65
C ARG A 57 11.29 4.68 -0.70
N ALA A 58 10.99 5.62 -1.58
CA ALA A 58 11.67 5.75 -2.88
C ALA A 58 13.18 5.96 -2.69
N LYS A 59 13.58 6.80 -1.73
CA LYS A 59 14.98 6.98 -1.36
C LYS A 59 15.61 5.69 -0.84
N ALA A 60 14.91 4.95 0.03
CA ALA A 60 15.42 3.70 0.58
C ALA A 60 15.60 2.60 -0.48
N ILE A 61 14.70 2.53 -1.47
CA ILE A 61 14.84 1.64 -2.64
C ILE A 61 16.11 1.98 -3.41
N ALA A 62 16.34 3.25 -3.74
CA ALA A 62 17.52 3.68 -4.47
C ALA A 62 18.82 3.38 -3.70
N GLU A 63 18.84 3.57 -2.38
CA GLU A 63 20.00 3.21 -1.54
C GLU A 63 20.23 1.69 -1.48
N LEU A 64 19.16 0.89 -1.41
CA LEU A 64 19.26 -0.56 -1.46
C LEU A 64 19.87 -1.04 -2.78
N GLU A 65 19.40 -0.51 -3.91
CA GLU A 65 19.95 -0.82 -5.24
C GLU A 65 21.44 -0.49 -5.33
N ARG A 66 21.86 0.70 -4.86
CA ARG A 66 23.27 1.10 -4.82
C ARG A 66 24.09 0.16 -3.93
N ALA A 67 23.59 -0.20 -2.76
CA ALA A 67 24.29 -1.08 -1.84
C ALA A 67 24.44 -2.50 -2.41
N GLN A 68 23.42 -3.00 -3.11
CA GLN A 68 23.46 -4.28 -3.82
C GLN A 68 24.49 -4.27 -4.95
N GLN A 69 24.51 -3.21 -5.77
CA GLN A 69 25.50 -3.05 -6.84
C GLN A 69 26.93 -3.02 -6.29
N ARG A 70 27.17 -2.25 -5.21
CA ARG A 70 28.49 -2.21 -4.54
C ARG A 70 28.90 -3.57 -4.01
N TYR A 71 27.98 -4.28 -3.34
CA TYR A 71 28.25 -5.61 -2.80
C TYR A 71 28.56 -6.64 -3.90
N ALA A 72 27.88 -6.54 -5.04
CA ALA A 72 28.14 -7.41 -6.19
C ALA A 72 29.47 -7.07 -6.90
N ALA A 73 29.86 -5.79 -6.91
CA ALA A 73 31.08 -5.31 -7.56
C ALA A 73 32.36 -5.56 -6.75
N VAL A 74 32.27 -5.74 -5.43
CA VAL A 74 33.46 -6.00 -4.60
C VAL A 74 33.94 -7.44 -4.73
N GLY A 75 35.27 -7.60 -4.81
CA GLY A 75 35.92 -8.91 -4.75
C GLY A 75 35.70 -9.62 -3.40
N PRO A 76 35.93 -10.94 -3.32
CA PRO A 76 35.65 -11.75 -2.13
C PRO A 76 36.27 -11.19 -0.84
N GLU A 77 37.46 -10.61 -0.94
CA GLU A 77 38.21 -10.06 0.20
C GLU A 77 37.55 -8.83 0.82
N LEU A 78 36.77 -8.07 0.05
CA LEU A 78 36.10 -6.84 0.51
C LEU A 78 34.61 -7.04 0.85
N ARG A 79 34.06 -8.25 0.63
CA ARG A 79 32.65 -8.55 0.94
C ARG A 79 32.31 -8.38 2.41
N ALA A 80 33.21 -8.76 3.32
CA ALA A 80 33.00 -8.59 4.76
C ALA A 80 32.83 -7.12 5.17
N VAL A 81 33.47 -6.19 4.43
CA VAL A 81 33.38 -4.74 4.65
C VAL A 81 32.11 -4.15 4.01
N ALA A 82 31.69 -4.65 2.85
CA ALA A 82 30.47 -4.18 2.16
C ALA A 82 29.17 -4.74 2.77
N LEU A 83 29.22 -5.91 3.42
CA LEU A 83 28.04 -6.59 3.96
C LEU A 83 27.25 -5.77 5.00
N PRO A 84 27.87 -5.07 5.97
CA PRO A 84 27.15 -4.22 6.91
C PRO A 84 26.35 -3.10 6.20
N GLN A 85 26.91 -2.49 5.15
CA GLN A 85 26.24 -1.43 4.39
C GLN A 85 25.02 -1.98 3.65
N LEU A 86 25.13 -3.17 3.05
CA LEU A 86 23.99 -3.83 2.42
C LEU A 86 22.88 -4.15 3.42
N ARG A 87 23.22 -4.68 4.60
CA ARG A 87 22.25 -4.97 5.66
C ARG A 87 21.55 -3.71 6.16
N GLN A 88 22.29 -2.60 6.31
CA GLN A 88 21.70 -1.34 6.70
C GLN A 88 20.72 -0.82 5.66
N ALA A 89 21.06 -0.90 4.37
CA ALA A 89 20.16 -0.49 3.30
C ALA A 89 18.89 -1.37 3.23
N GLN A 90 19.04 -2.69 3.43
CA GLN A 90 17.90 -3.61 3.55
C GLN A 90 16.98 -3.24 4.70
N ARG A 91 17.56 -2.87 5.85
CA ARG A 91 16.80 -2.43 7.03
C ARG A 91 16.03 -1.15 6.74
N SER A 92 16.68 -0.12 6.19
CA SER A 92 16.02 1.14 5.83
C SER A 92 14.89 0.95 4.81
N TYR A 93 15.07 0.04 3.84
CA TYR A 93 14.01 -0.33 2.89
C TYR A 93 12.81 -0.98 3.60
N ALA A 94 13.06 -1.92 4.51
CA ALA A 94 12.01 -2.59 5.27
C ALA A 94 11.25 -1.57 6.16
N GLU A 95 11.96 -0.74 6.92
CA GLU A 95 11.39 0.27 7.81
C GLU A 95 10.50 1.27 7.05
N SER A 96 11.00 1.81 5.93
CA SER A 96 10.22 2.76 5.10
C SER A 96 9.02 2.11 4.41
N THR A 97 9.15 0.85 3.98
CA THR A 97 8.02 0.13 3.37
C THR A 97 6.94 -0.19 4.40
N LEU A 98 7.32 -0.63 5.60
CA LEU A 98 6.37 -0.87 6.69
C LEU A 98 5.64 0.42 7.08
N ALA A 99 6.34 1.55 7.17
CA ALA A 99 5.71 2.83 7.52
C ALA A 99 4.62 3.25 6.50
N VAL A 100 4.83 2.98 5.20
CA VAL A 100 3.79 3.20 4.18
C VAL A 100 2.60 2.27 4.39
N LEU A 101 2.85 0.98 4.65
CA LEU A 101 1.78 0.01 4.89
C LEU A 101 0.96 0.33 6.15
N ASP A 102 1.63 0.70 7.25
CA ASP A 102 0.97 1.08 8.50
C ASP A 102 0.07 2.31 8.32
N PHE A 103 0.50 3.27 7.51
CA PHE A 103 -0.32 4.42 7.16
C PHE A 103 -1.59 4.02 6.41
N LEU A 104 -1.46 3.14 5.40
CA LEU A 104 -2.60 2.66 4.62
C LEU A 104 -3.56 1.85 5.47
N ASP A 105 -3.06 0.94 6.31
CA ASP A 105 -3.84 0.15 7.24
C ASP A 105 -4.63 1.03 8.22
N ALA A 106 -3.99 2.05 8.79
CA ALA A 106 -4.63 2.96 9.72
C ALA A 106 -5.77 3.75 9.05
N ARG A 107 -5.53 4.23 7.81
CA ARG A 107 -6.55 4.91 7.00
C ARG A 107 -7.74 4.00 6.73
N ASP A 108 -7.50 2.77 6.27
CA ASP A 108 -8.56 1.86 5.86
C ASP A 108 -9.37 1.36 7.05
N ARG A 109 -8.73 1.15 8.22
CA ARG A 109 -9.44 0.88 9.48
C ARG A 109 -10.36 2.03 9.88
N ARG A 110 -9.93 3.29 9.70
CA ARG A 110 -10.77 4.47 9.97
C ARG A 110 -11.96 4.53 9.01
N LEU A 111 -11.74 4.30 7.71
CA LEU A 111 -12.82 4.26 6.72
C LEU A 111 -13.83 3.16 7.04
N LEU A 112 -13.36 1.97 7.41
CA LEU A 112 -14.21 0.86 7.82
C LEU A 112 -15.10 1.24 9.02
N SER A 113 -14.52 1.88 10.04
CA SER A 113 -15.28 2.39 11.20
C SER A 113 -16.36 3.38 10.77
N THR A 114 -16.04 4.33 9.91
CA THR A 114 -17.00 5.32 9.40
C THR A 114 -18.16 4.65 8.65
N TYR A 115 -17.87 3.67 7.78
CA TYR A 115 -18.92 2.96 7.04
C TYR A 115 -19.80 2.11 7.97
N GLN A 116 -19.23 1.50 9.00
CA GLN A 116 -20.00 0.76 10.01
C GLN A 116 -20.96 1.69 10.76
N GLU A 117 -20.51 2.88 11.17
CA GLU A 117 -21.38 3.88 11.79
C GLU A 117 -22.52 4.32 10.86
N GLN A 118 -22.22 4.61 9.60
CA GLN A 118 -23.22 5.00 8.61
C GLN A 118 -24.26 3.89 8.38
N THR A 119 -23.80 2.64 8.27
CA THR A 119 -24.67 1.47 8.13
C THR A 119 -25.61 1.34 9.34
N ASN A 120 -25.07 1.50 10.55
CA ASN A 120 -25.86 1.45 11.77
C ASN A 120 -26.92 2.57 11.84
N ARG A 121 -26.58 3.78 11.40
CA ARG A 121 -27.55 4.89 11.32
C ARG A 121 -28.68 4.59 10.33
N ILE A 122 -28.35 4.05 9.15
CA ILE A 122 -29.33 3.67 8.14
C ILE A 122 -30.27 2.58 8.68
N ASN A 123 -29.72 1.54 9.30
CA ASN A 123 -30.50 0.44 9.86
C ASN A 123 -31.50 0.94 10.92
N LYS A 124 -31.07 1.80 11.85
CA LYS A 124 -31.98 2.42 12.82
C LYS A 124 -33.13 3.18 12.15
N ALA A 125 -32.82 4.00 11.14
CA ALA A 125 -33.83 4.76 10.41
C ALA A 125 -34.79 3.85 9.61
N LEU A 126 -34.34 2.67 9.17
CA LEU A 126 -35.20 1.67 8.53
C LEU A 126 -36.13 1.00 9.54
N GLU A 127 -35.61 0.64 10.73
CA GLU A 127 -36.39 0.06 11.82
C GLU A 127 -37.48 1.02 12.32
N GLU A 128 -37.14 2.30 12.53
CA GLU A 128 -38.11 3.32 12.94
C GLU A 128 -39.23 3.49 11.91
N ARG A 129 -38.88 3.51 10.63
CA ARG A 129 -39.85 3.57 9.53
C ARG A 129 -40.71 2.31 9.45
N ALA A 130 -40.17 1.13 9.73
CA ALA A 130 -40.93 -0.10 9.78
C ALA A 130 -41.96 -0.07 10.91
N ARG A 131 -41.54 0.29 12.13
CA ARG A 131 -42.44 0.44 13.29
C ARG A 131 -43.55 1.46 13.02
N THR A 132 -43.18 2.64 12.52
CA THR A 132 -44.15 3.68 12.16
C THR A 132 -45.16 3.18 11.13
N ARG A 133 -44.70 2.43 10.12
CA ARG A 133 -45.59 1.83 9.12
C ARG A 133 -46.56 0.83 9.75
N ASP A 134 -46.05 -0.04 10.63
CA ASP A 134 -46.88 -1.04 11.30
C ASP A 134 -47.93 -0.37 12.22
N ASP A 135 -47.57 0.69 12.93
CA ASP A 135 -48.48 1.48 13.76
C ASP A 135 -49.60 2.11 12.93
N LEU A 136 -49.24 2.77 11.82
CA LEU A 136 -50.22 3.38 10.92
C LEU A 136 -51.13 2.32 10.26
N GLN A 137 -50.59 1.15 9.92
CA GLN A 137 -51.40 0.05 9.39
C GLN A 137 -52.39 -0.49 10.40
N ARG A 138 -52.03 -0.58 11.68
CA ARG A 138 -52.97 -0.96 12.76
C ARG A 138 -54.10 0.06 12.91
N MET A 139 -53.77 1.35 12.93
CA MET A 139 -54.77 2.43 12.97
C MET A 139 -55.76 2.36 11.80
N LEU A 140 -55.30 2.06 10.59
CA LEU A 140 -56.16 1.91 9.41
C LEU A 140 -57.10 0.69 9.48
N ARG A 141 -56.72 -0.37 10.19
CA ARG A 141 -57.57 -1.55 10.41
C ARG A 141 -58.60 -1.34 11.52
N GLY A 142 -58.43 -0.30 12.34
CA GLY A 142 -59.26 -0.05 13.53
C GLY A 142 -58.84 -0.87 14.74
N ASP A 143 -57.59 -1.36 14.77
CA ASP A 143 -56.96 -2.04 15.91
C ASP A 143 -56.43 -1.05 16.96
#